data_AF-A0A7S1BU66-F1
#
_entry.id   AF-A0A7S1BU66-F1
#
_cell.length_a   1.000
_cell.length_b   1.000
_cell.length_c   1.000
_cell.angle_alpha   90.00
_cell.angle_beta   90.00
_cell.angle_gamma   90.00
#
_symmetry.space_group_name_H-M   'P 1'
#
loop_
_entity.id
_entity.type
_entity.pdbx_description
1 polymer ?
#
loop_
_entity_poly.entity_id
_entity_poly.type
_entity_poly.pdbx_seq_one_letter_code
_entity_poly.pdbx_strand_id
1 'polypeptide(L)'
;MSTEYAEAEINPDGTTNTGAGDDFNEGGGNGTEGTEEEFGSAPTGPESLDPAYYVVGIFFALLALAGLIYFMRRKRRRDRGFDDADELFSSLDGKEFNLKVPEEADEYYEVKGECEASGWEPGQGNANASPDGPGRRLAQALMKRCIADVPLLQFMQRESPGMNRLYSQSMCSVKQWRSFQIAEQLVTAEVDEVRAEADEIEPGWSQVIWRQAFQYHTMLKNRQEAEKKAMLAMAERKRVEEEKAAAIKNKADSERKRIEDAEKAAQELLQMEAREKNSKSSFSGKSDSMKKGFLNKKK
;
A
#
# COMPACT_ATOMS: atom_id res chain seq x y z
N MET A 1 -12.71 57.68 -18.07
CA MET A 1 -13.29 57.59 -19.43
C MET A 1 -12.52 56.52 -20.18
N SER A 2 -13.02 55.30 -20.31
CA SER A 2 -14.33 54.79 -19.86
C SER A 2 -14.23 53.30 -19.56
N THR A 3 -14.92 52.82 -18.53
CA THR A 3 -15.37 51.42 -18.48
C THR A 3 -16.62 51.29 -19.34
N GLU A 4 -16.74 50.16 -20.07
CA GLU A 4 -18.01 49.64 -20.55
C GLU A 4 -17.87 48.12 -20.78
N TYR A 5 -19.01 47.43 -20.88
CA TYR A 5 -19.17 46.06 -20.40
C TYR A 5 -18.94 44.93 -21.43
N ALA A 6 -18.84 43.71 -20.91
CA ALA A 6 -18.69 42.48 -21.67
C ALA A 6 -20.00 41.96 -22.28
N GLU A 7 -19.86 41.20 -23.37
CA GLU A 7 -20.74 40.06 -23.68
C GLU A 7 -19.90 38.78 -23.74
N ALA A 8 -20.49 37.67 -23.28
CA ALA A 8 -19.84 36.38 -23.15
C ALA A 8 -20.46 35.38 -24.14
N GLU A 9 -19.66 34.87 -25.07
CA GLU A 9 -20.04 33.74 -25.93
C GLU A 9 -19.41 32.43 -25.48
N ILE A 10 -20.16 31.35 -25.65
CA ILE A 10 -20.08 30.08 -24.90
C ILE A 10 -20.04 28.94 -25.91
N ASN A 11 -18.96 28.13 -25.95
CA ASN A 11 -18.78 27.05 -26.94
C ASN A 11 -17.84 25.94 -26.41
N PRO A 12 -17.90 24.71 -26.94
CA PRO A 12 -18.80 23.66 -26.48
C PRO A 12 -18.11 22.60 -25.59
N ASP A 13 -17.07 22.99 -24.83
CA ASP A 13 -16.40 22.10 -23.85
C ASP A 13 -16.90 22.28 -22.40
N GLY A 14 -17.79 23.25 -22.17
CA GLY A 14 -18.40 23.54 -20.88
C GLY A 14 -17.70 24.64 -20.08
N THR A 15 -16.70 25.33 -20.64
CA THR A 15 -16.06 26.49 -19.99
C THR A 15 -16.59 27.83 -20.52
N THR A 16 -16.90 28.77 -19.63
CA THR A 16 -17.40 30.11 -19.99
C THR A 16 -16.86 31.18 -19.06
N ASN A 17 -16.31 32.25 -19.65
CA ASN A 17 -15.94 33.47 -18.93
C ASN A 17 -17.18 34.35 -18.75
N THR A 18 -17.34 34.94 -17.57
CA THR A 18 -18.21 36.11 -17.35
C THR A 18 -17.42 37.18 -16.60
N GLY A 19 -17.20 38.33 -17.24
CA GLY A 19 -16.54 39.50 -16.65
C GLY A 19 -17.40 40.76 -16.74
N ALA A 20 -16.92 41.85 -16.12
CA ALA A 20 -17.64 43.11 -15.83
C ALA A 20 -18.79 42.94 -14.80
N GLY A 21 -19.18 43.86 -13.92
CA GLY A 21 -18.79 45.25 -13.60
C GLY A 21 -19.91 45.82 -12.69
N ASP A 22 -19.84 46.94 -11.99
CA ASP A 22 -18.82 47.98 -11.81
C ASP A 22 -19.26 48.73 -10.51
N ASP A 23 -18.34 49.09 -9.61
CA ASP A 23 -18.00 50.51 -9.34
C ASP A 23 -18.78 51.12 -8.13
N PHE A 24 -18.38 52.33 -7.72
CA PHE A 24 -18.77 53.12 -6.53
C PHE A 24 -18.33 52.59 -5.14
N ASN A 25 -17.47 53.24 -4.33
CA ASN A 25 -17.08 54.65 -4.05
C ASN A 25 -17.83 55.32 -2.86
N GLU A 26 -17.05 55.98 -1.98
CA GLU A 26 -17.40 56.85 -0.84
C GLU A 26 -18.40 56.28 0.20
N GLY A 27 -18.34 56.54 1.50
CA GLY A 27 -17.60 57.44 2.39
C GLY A 27 -18.22 57.21 3.78
N GLY A 28 -17.52 57.32 4.91
CA GLY A 28 -17.25 58.60 5.58
C GLY A 28 -18.21 58.83 6.76
N GLY A 29 -17.70 59.25 7.92
CA GLY A 29 -18.49 59.58 9.13
C GLY A 29 -18.90 58.35 9.97
N ASN A 30 -18.50 58.16 11.24
CA ASN A 30 -18.39 58.99 12.44
C ASN A 30 -19.68 59.10 13.29
N GLY A 31 -19.58 58.69 14.57
CA GLY A 31 -20.62 58.88 15.60
C GLY A 31 -21.81 57.92 15.48
N THR A 32 -22.55 57.57 16.53
CA THR A 32 -22.87 58.31 17.76
C THR A 32 -23.59 57.34 18.73
N GLU A 33 -23.46 57.56 20.04
CA GLU A 33 -24.32 57.13 21.19
C GLU A 33 -24.97 55.72 21.18
N GLY A 34 -24.97 54.95 22.27
CA GLY A 34 -25.04 55.38 23.66
C GLY A 34 -26.46 55.16 24.18
N THR A 35 -26.68 54.06 24.90
CA THR A 35 -27.91 53.87 25.69
C THR A 35 -27.57 53.08 26.93
N GLU A 36 -27.66 53.75 28.07
CA GLU A 36 -27.52 53.15 29.39
C GLU A 36 -28.81 52.41 29.80
N GLU A 37 -28.68 51.72 30.93
CA GLU A 37 -29.72 51.18 31.82
C GLU A 37 -30.24 49.77 31.47
N GLU A 38 -30.53 48.89 32.44
CA GLU A 38 -30.90 49.13 33.83
C GLU A 38 -30.42 47.98 34.76
N PHE A 39 -29.90 48.30 35.95
CA PHE A 39 -29.41 47.31 36.93
C PHE A 39 -30.56 46.79 37.80
N GLY A 40 -31.39 45.90 37.24
CA GLY A 40 -32.59 45.35 37.88
C GLY A 40 -32.36 44.12 38.76
N SER A 41 -32.43 44.31 40.08
CA SER A 41 -32.86 43.36 41.15
C SER A 41 -32.53 41.86 41.04
N ALA A 42 -31.83 41.34 42.06
CA ALA A 42 -31.70 39.89 42.28
C ALA A 42 -32.97 39.24 42.88
N PRO A 43 -33.36 38.04 42.41
CA PRO A 43 -34.06 37.02 43.19
C PRO A 43 -33.08 35.89 43.56
N THR A 44 -32.80 35.57 44.83
CA THR A 44 -33.62 34.77 45.76
C THR A 44 -34.02 33.38 45.24
N GLY A 45 -33.29 32.34 45.69
CA GLY A 45 -33.76 30.95 45.70
C GLY A 45 -33.04 30.00 44.74
N PRO A 46 -32.70 28.76 45.14
CA PRO A 46 -32.28 27.70 44.22
C PRO A 46 -33.52 27.13 43.52
N GLU A 47 -34.06 27.86 42.55
CA GLU A 47 -35.13 27.33 41.70
C GLU A 47 -34.58 26.19 40.85
N SER A 48 -35.37 25.13 40.73
CA SER A 48 -35.05 23.96 39.92
C SER A 48 -34.91 24.37 38.46
N LEU A 49 -33.70 24.30 37.90
CA LEU A 49 -33.48 24.49 36.47
C LEU A 49 -34.45 23.61 35.68
N ASP A 50 -35.22 24.22 34.79
CA ASP A 50 -36.16 23.52 33.91
C ASP A 50 -35.40 22.39 33.17
N PRO A 51 -35.90 21.13 33.17
CA PRO A 51 -35.30 20.03 32.41
C PRO A 51 -34.98 20.37 30.95
N ALA A 52 -35.69 21.31 30.33
CA ALA A 52 -35.39 21.81 28.99
C ALA A 52 -33.96 22.38 28.87
N TYR A 53 -33.45 23.13 29.86
CA TYR A 53 -32.09 23.68 29.81
C TYR A 53 -31.02 22.59 29.87
N TYR A 54 -31.27 21.49 30.59
CA TYR A 54 -30.37 20.33 30.57
C TYR A 54 -30.36 19.65 29.21
N VAL A 55 -31.51 19.50 28.54
CA VAL A 55 -31.59 18.93 27.19
C VAL A 55 -30.84 19.80 26.17
N VAL A 56 -31.02 21.13 26.23
CA VAL A 56 -30.29 22.08 25.37
C VAL A 56 -28.78 22.06 25.67
N GLY A 57 -28.39 22.06 26.94
CA GLY A 57 -26.99 21.98 27.36
C GLY A 57 -26.31 20.68 26.91
N ILE A 58 -26.99 19.54 27.04
CA ILE A 58 -26.52 18.24 26.55
C ILE A 58 -26.38 18.25 25.02
N PHE A 59 -27.32 18.85 24.28
CA PHE A 59 -27.23 18.97 22.83
C PHE A 59 -26.01 19.79 22.38
N PHE A 60 -25.77 20.95 23.00
CA PHE A 60 -24.55 21.74 22.71
C PHE A 60 -23.26 21.02 23.13
N ALA A 61 -23.26 20.29 24.26
CA ALA A 61 -22.12 19.47 24.67
C ALA A 61 -21.84 18.33 23.68
N LEU A 62 -22.87 17.68 23.13
CA LEU A 62 -22.75 16.65 22.09
C LEU A 62 -22.26 17.24 20.76
N LEU A 63 -22.72 18.43 20.36
CA LEU A 63 -22.20 19.13 19.17
C LEU A 63 -20.73 19.54 19.36
N ALA A 64 -20.36 20.04 20.54
CA ALA A 64 -18.97 20.36 20.86
C ALA A 64 -18.08 19.10 20.86
N LEU A 65 -18.57 17.98 21.43
CA LEU A 65 -17.88 16.69 21.39
C LEU A 65 -17.75 16.16 19.96
N ALA A 66 -18.81 16.22 19.15
CA ALA A 66 -18.78 15.80 17.75
C ALA A 66 -17.85 16.69 16.91
N GLY A 67 -17.85 18.00 17.15
CA GLY A 67 -16.92 18.96 16.55
C GLY A 67 -15.47 18.68 16.95
N LEU A 68 -15.21 18.34 18.21
CA LEU A 68 -13.89 17.96 18.71
C LEU A 68 -13.43 16.61 18.17
N ILE A 69 -14.33 15.62 18.05
CA ILE A 69 -14.04 14.32 17.39
C ILE A 69 -13.78 14.53 15.89
N TYR A 70 -14.54 15.39 15.20
CA TYR A 70 -14.30 15.75 13.81
C TYR A 70 -12.97 16.49 13.65
N PHE A 71 -12.67 17.47 14.50
CA PHE A 71 -11.41 18.20 14.52
C PHE A 71 -10.23 17.25 14.82
N MET A 72 -10.36 16.35 15.78
CA MET A 72 -9.35 15.32 16.05
C MET A 72 -9.21 14.33 14.91
N ARG A 73 -10.28 13.91 14.21
CA ARG A 73 -10.18 13.05 13.01
C ARG A 73 -9.58 13.81 11.82
N ARG A 74 -9.86 15.11 11.67
CA ARG A 74 -9.29 15.97 10.62
C ARG A 74 -7.81 16.24 10.89
N LYS A 75 -7.44 16.58 12.13
CA LYS A 75 -6.06 16.73 12.58
C LYS A 75 -5.30 15.41 12.46
N ARG A 76 -5.85 14.29 12.95
CA ARG A 76 -5.22 12.95 12.84
C ARG A 76 -5.17 12.40 11.40
N ARG A 77 -6.01 12.88 10.48
CA ARG A 77 -5.84 12.64 9.02
C ARG A 77 -4.71 13.48 8.44
N ARG A 78 -4.62 14.74 8.83
CA ARG A 78 -3.54 15.66 8.40
C ARG A 78 -2.18 15.21 8.93
N ASP A 79 -2.13 14.76 10.18
CA ASP A 79 -0.90 14.33 10.84
C ASP A 79 -0.48 12.92 10.34
N ARG A 80 -1.41 11.99 10.06
CA ARG A 80 -1.06 10.70 9.39
C ARG A 80 -0.60 10.87 7.94
N GLY A 81 -1.17 11.82 7.20
CA GLY A 81 -0.68 12.19 5.88
C GLY A 81 0.63 13.00 5.91
N PHE A 82 1.09 13.38 7.10
CA PHE A 82 2.39 13.99 7.34
C PHE A 82 3.42 12.90 7.69
N ASP A 83 3.04 11.90 8.51
CA ASP A 83 3.89 10.73 8.79
C ASP A 83 4.26 9.94 7.49
N ASP A 84 3.30 9.67 6.59
CA ASP A 84 3.57 9.01 5.30
C ASP A 84 4.47 9.86 4.38
N ALA A 85 4.38 11.19 4.48
CA ALA A 85 5.22 12.12 3.73
C ALA A 85 6.63 12.20 4.32
N ASP A 86 6.78 12.24 5.65
CA ASP A 86 8.07 12.21 6.33
C ASP A 86 8.76 10.85 6.15
N GLU A 87 8.05 9.73 6.02
CA GLU A 87 8.64 8.43 5.69
C GLU A 87 9.14 8.40 4.22
N LEU A 88 8.37 8.96 3.28
CA LEU A 88 8.80 9.18 1.90
C LEU A 88 10.01 10.13 1.83
N PHE A 89 9.98 11.28 2.50
CA PHE A 89 11.04 12.28 2.45
C PHE A 89 12.27 11.89 3.26
N SER A 90 12.14 11.11 4.33
CA SER A 90 13.27 10.45 5.03
C SER A 90 13.97 9.44 4.13
N SER A 91 13.23 8.73 3.26
CA SER A 91 13.82 7.90 2.21
C SER A 91 14.55 8.72 1.11
N LEU A 92 14.21 10.00 0.93
CA LEU A 92 14.86 10.93 -0.01
C LEU A 92 16.01 11.76 0.61
N ASP A 93 16.02 12.03 1.91
CA ASP A 93 17.08 12.86 2.54
C ASP A 93 18.40 12.06 2.73
N GLY A 94 18.34 10.75 2.50
CA GLY A 94 19.47 9.82 2.44
C GLY A 94 20.31 9.89 1.14
N LYS A 95 20.87 11.08 0.84
CA LYS A 95 21.77 11.38 -0.30
C LYS A 95 21.08 11.41 -1.69
N GLU A 96 20.75 12.62 -2.12
CA GLU A 96 20.41 12.99 -3.51
C GLU A 96 19.19 12.25 -4.10
N PHE A 97 18.61 12.76 -5.18
CA PHE A 97 17.89 11.86 -6.07
C PHE A 97 18.96 11.01 -6.76
N ASN A 98 19.34 9.89 -6.14
CA ASN A 98 20.22 8.87 -6.71
C ASN A 98 19.47 8.10 -7.80
N LEU A 99 19.02 8.84 -8.81
CA LEU A 99 18.53 8.37 -10.08
C LEU A 99 19.73 7.72 -10.78
N LYS A 100 19.86 6.42 -10.60
CA LYS A 100 20.71 5.63 -11.47
C LYS A 100 19.96 5.46 -12.78
N VAL A 101 20.59 5.86 -13.87
CA VAL A 101 20.20 5.42 -15.21
C VAL A 101 20.18 3.88 -15.19
N PRO A 102 19.20 3.20 -15.82
CA PRO A 102 19.11 1.75 -15.76
C PRO A 102 20.38 1.05 -16.29
N GLU A 103 20.66 -0.15 -15.78
CA GLU A 103 21.80 -1.00 -16.22
C GLU A 103 21.72 -1.30 -17.73
N GLU A 104 20.50 -1.29 -18.28
CA GLU A 104 20.21 -1.38 -19.71
C GLU A 104 20.84 -0.28 -20.59
N ALA A 105 21.23 0.87 -20.02
CA ALA A 105 21.99 1.89 -20.75
C ALA A 105 23.47 1.48 -20.95
N ASP A 106 24.10 0.93 -19.91
CA ASP A 106 25.47 0.39 -20.02
C ASP A 106 25.49 -0.79 -21.01
N GLU A 107 24.54 -1.72 -20.90
CA GLU A 107 24.36 -2.83 -21.86
C GLU A 107 24.20 -2.33 -23.32
N TYR A 108 23.47 -1.22 -23.52
CA TYR A 108 23.27 -0.66 -24.85
C TYR A 108 24.60 -0.17 -25.46
N TYR A 109 25.45 0.51 -24.69
CA TYR A 109 26.75 0.98 -25.18
C TYR A 109 27.73 -0.18 -25.44
N GLU A 110 27.68 -1.26 -24.63
CA GLU A 110 28.41 -2.50 -24.92
C GLU A 110 27.97 -3.10 -26.27
N VAL A 111 26.65 -3.24 -26.50
CA VAL A 111 26.09 -3.75 -27.76
C VAL A 111 26.41 -2.81 -28.94
N LYS A 112 26.42 -1.48 -28.73
CA LYS A 112 26.81 -0.50 -29.75
C LYS A 112 28.26 -0.72 -30.19
N GLY A 113 29.18 -0.85 -29.24
CA GLY A 113 30.59 -1.17 -29.52
C GLY A 113 30.77 -2.48 -30.27
N GLU A 114 30.04 -3.55 -29.91
CA GLU A 114 30.06 -4.82 -30.67
C GLU A 114 29.52 -4.67 -32.09
N CYS A 115 28.46 -3.87 -32.28
CA CYS A 115 27.83 -3.66 -33.58
C CYS A 115 28.71 -2.82 -34.51
N GLU A 116 29.32 -1.75 -34.00
CA GLU A 116 30.33 -0.94 -34.71
C GLU A 116 31.56 -1.78 -35.09
N ALA A 117 32.08 -2.61 -34.16
CA ALA A 117 33.14 -3.57 -34.46
C ALA A 117 32.73 -4.64 -35.50
N SER A 118 31.44 -4.92 -35.63
CA SER A 118 30.85 -5.80 -36.66
C SER A 118 30.58 -5.08 -38.00
N GLY A 119 30.97 -3.81 -38.14
CA GLY A 119 30.81 -3.02 -39.36
C GLY A 119 29.45 -2.33 -39.51
N TRP A 120 28.73 -2.09 -38.41
CA TRP A 120 27.56 -1.19 -38.43
C TRP A 120 28.00 0.28 -38.46
N GLU A 121 27.30 1.09 -39.24
CA GLU A 121 27.50 2.54 -39.33
C GLU A 121 26.16 3.27 -39.06
N PRO A 122 26.19 4.43 -38.38
CA PRO A 122 25.01 5.28 -38.21
C PRO A 122 24.36 5.67 -39.54
N GLY A 123 23.03 5.68 -39.59
CA GLY A 123 22.26 6.11 -40.75
C GLY A 123 22.05 5.05 -41.84
N GLN A 124 22.45 3.79 -41.66
CA GLN A 124 22.21 2.72 -42.66
C GLN A 124 20.72 2.36 -42.88
N GLY A 125 19.79 3.00 -42.16
CA GLY A 125 18.42 3.25 -42.64
C GLY A 125 17.45 2.07 -42.63
N ASN A 126 17.88 0.88 -42.20
CA ASN A 126 16.99 -0.26 -41.99
C ASN A 126 17.59 -1.23 -40.95
N ALA A 127 17.26 -1.02 -39.68
CA ALA A 127 17.63 -1.94 -38.60
C ALA A 127 17.07 -3.36 -38.81
N ASN A 128 16.04 -3.51 -39.64
CA ASN A 128 15.38 -4.77 -39.94
C ASN A 128 15.89 -5.47 -41.22
N ALA A 129 16.97 -4.97 -41.85
CA ALA A 129 17.52 -5.52 -43.10
C ALA A 129 18.01 -6.98 -42.97
N SER A 130 18.43 -7.39 -41.76
CA SER A 130 18.77 -8.79 -41.43
C SER A 130 18.17 -9.15 -40.06
N PRO A 131 17.51 -10.32 -39.91
CA PRO A 131 16.88 -10.72 -38.64
C PRO A 131 17.82 -10.70 -37.42
N ASP A 132 19.08 -11.07 -37.64
CA ASP A 132 20.15 -11.14 -36.65
C ASP A 132 21.30 -10.15 -36.94
N GLY A 133 21.05 -9.15 -37.79
CA GLY A 133 22.05 -8.14 -38.15
C GLY A 133 22.42 -7.21 -36.98
N PRO A 134 23.60 -6.56 -37.02
CA PRO A 134 24.05 -5.68 -35.94
C PRO A 134 23.07 -4.52 -35.69
N GLY A 135 22.52 -3.90 -36.75
CA GLY A 135 21.47 -2.89 -36.60
C GLY A 135 20.21 -3.38 -35.88
N ARG A 136 19.85 -4.66 -36.04
CA ARG A 136 18.70 -5.27 -35.33
C ARG A 136 19.02 -5.54 -33.87
N ARG A 137 20.23 -6.02 -33.57
CA ARG A 137 20.73 -6.20 -32.19
C ARG A 137 20.75 -4.86 -31.45
N LEU A 138 21.28 -3.81 -32.09
CA LEU A 138 21.34 -2.46 -31.56
C LEU A 138 19.95 -1.85 -31.31
N ALA A 139 19.01 -2.02 -32.26
CA ALA A 139 17.63 -1.59 -32.07
C ALA A 139 16.92 -2.33 -30.92
N GLN A 140 17.20 -3.63 -30.73
CA GLN A 140 16.65 -4.39 -29.59
C GLN A 140 17.23 -3.90 -28.25
N ALA A 141 18.52 -3.59 -28.19
CA ALA A 141 19.16 -3.03 -27.00
C ALA A 141 18.59 -1.64 -26.66
N LEU A 142 18.45 -0.73 -27.64
CA LEU A 142 17.86 0.58 -27.41
C LEU A 142 16.40 0.49 -26.95
N MET A 143 15.62 -0.42 -27.53
CA MET A 143 14.25 -0.69 -27.07
C MET A 143 14.23 -1.23 -25.62
N LYS A 144 15.23 -2.03 -25.21
CA LYS A 144 15.36 -2.52 -23.82
C LYS A 144 15.61 -1.35 -22.85
N ARG A 145 16.59 -0.48 -23.14
CA ARG A 145 16.87 0.78 -22.40
C ARG A 145 15.59 1.61 -22.26
N CYS A 146 14.97 1.96 -23.38
CA CYS A 146 13.75 2.76 -23.44
C CYS A 146 12.56 2.15 -22.63
N ILE A 147 12.42 0.82 -22.58
CA ILE A 147 11.40 0.13 -21.75
C ILE A 147 11.72 0.22 -20.24
N ALA A 148 13.00 0.23 -19.86
CA ALA A 148 13.46 0.38 -18.49
C ALA A 148 13.29 1.82 -17.96
N ASP A 149 13.33 2.82 -18.84
CA ASP A 149 13.09 4.24 -18.50
C ASP A 149 11.61 4.60 -18.32
N VAL A 150 10.68 3.84 -18.93
CA VAL A 150 9.23 4.13 -18.87
C VAL A 150 8.70 4.32 -17.43
N PRO A 151 9.02 3.45 -16.43
CA PRO A 151 8.66 3.69 -15.03
C PRO A 151 9.15 5.01 -14.46
N LEU A 152 10.37 5.42 -14.83
CA LEU A 152 11.01 6.64 -14.35
C LEU A 152 10.34 7.89 -14.95
N LEU A 153 10.03 7.85 -16.24
CA LEU A 153 9.23 8.88 -16.92
C LEU A 153 7.83 9.01 -16.33
N GLN A 154 7.13 7.88 -16.09
CA GLN A 154 5.80 7.89 -15.46
C GLN A 154 5.85 8.46 -14.03
N PHE A 155 6.93 8.18 -13.28
CA PHE A 155 7.15 8.75 -11.97
C PHE A 155 7.34 10.27 -12.06
N MET A 156 8.27 10.77 -12.87
CA MET A 156 8.51 12.21 -13.04
C MET A 156 7.26 12.97 -13.49
N GLN A 157 6.54 12.45 -14.49
CA GLN A 157 5.29 13.06 -14.98
C GLN A 157 4.19 13.13 -13.92
N ARG A 158 4.12 12.16 -13.00
CA ARG A 158 3.13 12.14 -11.92
C ARG A 158 3.51 13.06 -10.76
N GLU A 159 4.79 13.07 -10.37
CA GLU A 159 5.24 13.82 -9.19
C GLU A 159 5.50 15.32 -9.48
N SER A 160 5.91 15.69 -10.70
CA SER A 160 6.24 17.10 -11.05
C SER A 160 5.16 18.14 -10.66
N PRO A 161 3.85 17.97 -10.98
CA PRO A 161 2.82 18.93 -10.54
C PRO A 161 2.63 18.96 -9.02
N GLY A 162 2.83 17.83 -8.33
CA GLY A 162 2.77 17.75 -6.86
C GLY A 162 3.94 18.49 -6.21
N MET A 163 5.15 18.28 -6.72
CA MET A 163 6.37 18.91 -6.19
C MET A 163 6.38 20.42 -6.43
N ASN A 164 5.97 20.89 -7.62
CA ASN A 164 5.78 22.32 -7.91
C ASN A 164 4.79 22.99 -6.92
N ARG A 165 3.72 22.27 -6.54
CA ARG A 165 2.76 22.74 -5.54
C ARG A 165 3.35 22.77 -4.13
N LEU A 166 4.10 21.75 -3.72
CA LEU A 166 4.78 21.76 -2.42
C LEU A 166 5.77 22.92 -2.30
N TYR A 167 6.54 23.20 -3.35
CA TYR A 167 7.51 24.29 -3.37
C TYR A 167 6.84 25.67 -3.31
N SER A 168 5.83 25.92 -4.16
CA SER A 168 5.08 27.19 -4.16
C SER A 168 4.29 27.46 -2.87
N GLN A 169 3.97 26.42 -2.10
CA GLN A 169 3.31 26.53 -0.79
C GLN A 169 4.30 26.51 0.39
N SER A 170 5.63 26.57 0.14
CA SER A 170 6.70 26.49 1.15
C SER A 170 6.64 25.23 2.03
N MET A 171 6.10 24.13 1.50
CA MET A 171 5.93 22.85 2.20
C MET A 171 7.05 21.83 1.91
N CYS A 172 7.99 22.14 1.01
CA CYS A 172 9.24 21.40 0.85
C CYS A 172 10.44 22.36 0.86
N SER A 173 11.63 21.84 1.16
CA SER A 173 12.85 22.63 1.20
C SER A 173 13.38 22.97 -0.21
N VAL A 174 14.08 24.10 -0.34
CA VAL A 174 14.78 24.49 -1.58
C VAL A 174 15.77 23.41 -2.04
N LYS A 175 16.39 22.68 -1.10
CA LYS A 175 17.30 21.56 -1.39
C LYS A 175 16.54 20.42 -2.07
N GLN A 176 15.44 19.95 -1.49
CA GLN A 176 14.59 18.90 -2.09
C GLN A 176 14.07 19.31 -3.46
N TRP A 177 13.59 20.55 -3.61
CA TRP A 177 13.11 21.06 -4.89
C TRP A 177 14.21 21.06 -5.96
N ARG A 178 15.40 21.58 -5.65
CA ARG A 178 16.54 21.54 -6.59
C ARG A 178 16.96 20.12 -6.95
N SER A 179 16.96 19.20 -5.98
CA SER A 179 17.29 17.79 -6.25
C SER A 179 16.24 17.13 -7.17
N PHE A 180 14.96 17.48 -7.04
CA PHE A 180 13.93 17.07 -7.99
C PHE A 180 14.16 17.66 -9.40
N GLN A 181 14.48 18.96 -9.51
CA GLN A 181 14.76 19.58 -10.81
C GLN A 181 15.98 18.98 -11.52
N ILE A 182 17.02 18.57 -10.77
CA ILE A 182 18.18 17.86 -11.32
C ILE A 182 17.76 16.48 -11.87
N ALA A 183 16.89 15.75 -11.16
CA ALA A 183 16.36 14.47 -11.64
C ALA A 183 15.47 14.65 -12.89
N GLU A 184 14.62 15.68 -12.92
CA GLU A 184 13.78 16.03 -14.07
C GLU A 184 14.62 16.41 -15.30
N GLN A 185 15.72 17.14 -15.11
CA GLN A 185 16.70 17.44 -16.18
C GLN A 185 17.40 16.18 -16.69
N LEU A 186 17.86 15.28 -15.81
CA LEU A 186 18.52 14.03 -16.20
C LEU A 186 17.59 13.13 -17.03
N VAL A 187 16.32 12.99 -16.61
CA VAL A 187 15.30 12.22 -17.35
C VAL A 187 14.93 12.88 -18.68
N THR A 188 14.98 14.22 -18.77
CA THR A 188 14.76 14.93 -20.04
C THR A 188 15.92 14.70 -21.01
N ALA A 189 17.16 14.76 -20.52
CA ALA A 189 18.36 14.48 -21.33
C ALA A 189 18.33 13.05 -21.88
N GLU A 190 18.04 12.05 -21.03
CA GLU A 190 17.88 10.63 -21.41
C GLU A 190 16.86 10.45 -22.55
N VAL A 191 15.72 11.15 -22.49
CA VAL A 191 14.68 11.09 -23.54
C VAL A 191 15.18 11.62 -24.89
N ASP A 192 15.98 12.68 -24.88
CA ASP A 192 16.51 13.30 -26.09
C ASP A 192 17.73 12.56 -26.64
N GLU A 193 18.55 11.95 -25.78
CA GLU A 193 19.62 11.00 -26.18
C GLU A 193 19.04 9.76 -26.87
N VAL A 194 18.07 9.08 -26.26
CA VAL A 194 17.39 7.92 -26.86
C VAL A 194 16.69 8.28 -28.18
N ARG A 195 16.19 9.52 -28.34
CA ARG A 195 15.65 10.00 -29.62
C ARG A 195 16.74 10.15 -30.67
N ALA A 196 17.88 10.76 -30.34
CA ALA A 196 19.00 10.90 -31.26
C ALA A 196 19.54 9.52 -31.70
N GLU A 197 19.75 8.62 -30.74
CA GLU A 197 20.18 7.24 -31.00
C GLU A 197 19.16 6.45 -31.84
N ALA A 198 17.86 6.66 -31.65
CA ALA A 198 16.83 6.03 -32.48
C ALA A 198 16.90 6.50 -33.93
N ASP A 199 17.11 7.79 -34.18
CA ASP A 199 17.25 8.33 -35.55
C ASP A 199 18.63 8.00 -36.18
N GLU A 200 19.68 7.78 -35.39
CA GLU A 200 20.94 7.16 -35.87
C GLU A 200 20.73 5.74 -36.38
N ILE A 201 19.85 4.96 -35.75
CA ILE A 201 19.56 3.57 -36.10
C ILE A 201 18.61 3.47 -37.30
N GLU A 202 17.48 4.18 -37.26
CA GLU A 202 16.47 4.19 -38.33
C GLU A 202 15.80 5.57 -38.41
N PRO A 203 15.99 6.34 -39.51
CA PRO A 203 15.49 7.72 -39.60
C PRO A 203 13.97 7.84 -39.39
N GLY A 204 13.58 8.64 -38.39
CA GLY A 204 12.19 8.87 -37.99
C GLY A 204 11.70 7.92 -36.90
N TRP A 205 12.52 6.97 -36.44
CA TRP A 205 12.16 6.06 -35.35
C TRP A 205 12.04 6.78 -34.00
N SER A 206 12.73 7.90 -33.80
CA SER A 206 12.61 8.76 -32.60
C SER A 206 11.18 9.18 -32.27
N GLN A 207 10.34 9.33 -33.30
CA GLN A 207 8.93 9.75 -33.16
C GLN A 207 8.03 8.64 -32.61
N VAL A 208 8.46 7.38 -32.69
CA VAL A 208 7.61 6.21 -32.37
C VAL A 208 8.20 5.28 -31.31
N ILE A 209 9.52 5.33 -31.06
CA ILE A 209 10.22 4.44 -30.12
C ILE A 209 9.60 4.50 -28.71
N TRP A 210 9.40 5.69 -28.15
CA TRP A 210 8.77 5.86 -26.84
C TRP A 210 7.34 5.31 -26.78
N ARG A 211 6.54 5.52 -27.83
CA ARG A 211 5.17 4.96 -27.91
C ARG A 211 5.19 3.43 -27.93
N GLN A 212 6.15 2.83 -28.64
CA GLN A 212 6.37 1.38 -28.64
C GLN A 212 6.80 0.91 -27.25
N ALA A 213 7.77 1.57 -26.61
CA ALA A 213 8.24 1.23 -25.26
C ALA A 213 7.13 1.29 -24.21
N PHE A 214 6.24 2.30 -24.21
CA PHE A 214 5.07 2.35 -23.33
C PHE A 214 4.11 1.16 -23.54
N GLN A 215 3.89 0.74 -24.79
CA GLN A 215 3.07 -0.43 -25.12
C GLN A 215 3.72 -1.73 -24.64
N TYR A 216 5.01 -1.91 -24.90
CA TYR A 216 5.78 -3.08 -24.43
C TYR A 216 5.84 -3.14 -22.91
N HIS A 217 6.16 -2.03 -22.23
CA HIS A 217 6.17 -1.94 -20.77
C HIS A 217 4.83 -2.39 -20.17
N THR A 218 3.72 -1.88 -20.71
CA THR A 218 2.36 -2.25 -20.26
C THR A 218 2.08 -3.74 -20.48
N MET A 219 2.48 -4.30 -21.63
CA MET A 219 2.34 -5.72 -21.92
C MET A 219 3.18 -6.59 -20.97
N LEU A 220 4.45 -6.24 -20.73
CA LEU A 220 5.35 -6.94 -19.82
C LEU A 220 4.80 -6.91 -18.39
N LYS A 221 4.35 -5.75 -17.91
CA LYS A 221 3.75 -5.58 -16.59
C LYS A 221 2.51 -6.47 -16.41
N ASN A 222 1.56 -6.42 -17.36
CA ASN A 222 0.36 -7.25 -17.34
C ASN A 222 0.70 -8.75 -17.32
N ARG A 223 1.72 -9.16 -18.08
CA ARG A 223 2.21 -10.55 -18.09
C ARG A 223 2.83 -10.96 -16.76
N GLN A 224 3.72 -10.13 -16.18
CA GLN A 224 4.32 -10.41 -14.87
C GLN A 224 3.27 -10.46 -13.75
N GLU A 225 2.26 -9.60 -13.79
CA GLU A 225 1.14 -9.63 -12.83
C GLU A 225 0.30 -10.91 -12.99
N ALA A 226 0.02 -11.35 -14.22
CA ALA A 226 -0.65 -12.61 -14.49
C ALA A 226 0.16 -13.83 -14.02
N GLU A 227 1.47 -13.86 -14.27
CA GLU A 227 2.39 -14.93 -13.83
C GLU A 227 2.51 -14.97 -12.29
N LYS A 228 2.65 -13.81 -11.63
CA LYS A 228 2.62 -13.70 -10.16
C LYS A 228 1.29 -14.19 -9.58
N LYS A 229 0.15 -13.81 -10.18
CA LYS A 229 -1.18 -14.26 -9.76
C LYS A 229 -1.38 -15.77 -9.95
N ALA A 230 -0.87 -16.34 -11.04
CA ALA A 230 -0.88 -17.78 -11.28
C ALA A 230 0.01 -18.54 -10.28
N MET A 231 1.19 -18.01 -9.96
CA MET A 231 2.09 -18.58 -8.94
C MET A 231 1.44 -18.58 -7.55
N LEU A 232 0.85 -17.45 -7.12
CA LEU A 232 0.14 -17.36 -5.84
C LEU A 232 -1.05 -18.32 -5.78
N ALA A 233 -1.84 -18.41 -6.86
CA ALA A 233 -2.95 -19.37 -6.94
C ALA A 233 -2.48 -20.84 -6.90
N MET A 234 -1.31 -21.18 -7.47
CA MET A 234 -0.72 -22.51 -7.35
C MET A 234 -0.23 -22.77 -5.91
N ALA A 235 0.45 -21.81 -5.29
CA ALA A 235 0.95 -21.93 -3.93
C ALA A 235 -0.19 -22.11 -2.92
N GLU A 236 -1.29 -21.36 -3.07
CA GLU A 236 -2.46 -21.49 -2.21
C GLU A 236 -3.19 -22.83 -2.42
N ARG A 237 -3.29 -23.32 -3.67
CA ARG A 237 -3.80 -24.69 -3.94
C ARG A 237 -2.96 -25.77 -3.24
N LYS A 238 -1.63 -25.68 -3.31
CA LYS A 238 -0.72 -26.61 -2.61
C LYS A 238 -0.91 -26.54 -1.11
N ARG A 239 -0.97 -25.35 -0.51
CA ARG A 239 -1.23 -25.18 0.93
C ARG A 239 -2.55 -25.80 1.36
N VAL A 240 -3.63 -25.58 0.61
CA VAL A 240 -4.95 -26.19 0.90
C VAL A 240 -4.92 -27.72 0.75
N GLU A 241 -4.12 -28.26 -0.16
CA GLU A 241 -3.94 -29.71 -0.32
C GLU A 241 -3.10 -30.32 0.82
N GLU A 242 -2.01 -29.66 1.20
CA GLU A 242 -1.16 -30.02 2.34
C GLU A 242 -1.93 -29.95 3.68
N GLU A 243 -2.74 -28.91 3.90
CA GLU A 243 -3.60 -28.78 5.08
C GLU A 243 -4.67 -29.88 5.14
N LYS A 244 -5.25 -30.26 3.99
CA LYS A 244 -6.18 -31.41 3.89
C LYS A 244 -5.48 -32.74 4.17
N ALA A 245 -4.29 -32.96 3.61
CA ALA A 245 -3.51 -34.17 3.84
C ALA A 245 -3.08 -34.30 5.32
N ALA A 246 -2.64 -33.20 5.93
CA ALA A 246 -2.32 -33.13 7.35
C ALA A 246 -3.55 -33.38 8.24
N ALA A 247 -4.72 -32.81 7.89
CA ALA A 247 -5.97 -33.07 8.61
C ALA A 247 -6.43 -34.53 8.52
N ILE A 248 -6.26 -35.19 7.37
CA ILE A 248 -6.54 -36.62 7.21
C ILE A 248 -5.57 -37.46 8.06
N LYS A 249 -4.27 -37.16 8.00
CA LYS A 249 -3.24 -37.87 8.79
C LYS A 249 -3.50 -37.72 10.30
N ASN A 250 -3.77 -36.51 10.78
CA ASN A 250 -4.06 -36.25 12.19
C ASN A 250 -5.32 -36.99 12.68
N LYS A 251 -6.35 -37.13 11.84
CA LYS A 251 -7.54 -37.95 12.15
C LYS A 251 -7.17 -39.43 12.28
N ALA A 252 -6.45 -39.98 11.28
CA ALA A 252 -6.01 -41.38 11.30
C ALA A 252 -5.12 -41.70 12.51
N ASP A 253 -4.15 -40.83 12.82
CA ASP A 253 -3.27 -40.97 13.99
C ASP A 253 -4.07 -40.87 15.31
N SER A 254 -5.15 -40.07 15.36
CA SER A 254 -6.03 -39.98 16.53
C SER A 254 -6.91 -41.22 16.73
N GLU A 255 -7.45 -41.80 15.65
CA GLU A 255 -8.25 -43.03 15.71
C GLU A 255 -7.37 -44.23 16.08
N ARG A 256 -6.17 -44.32 15.50
CA ARG A 256 -5.20 -45.35 15.85
C ARG A 256 -4.83 -45.32 17.35
N LYS A 257 -4.54 -44.14 17.91
CA LYS A 257 -4.28 -44.01 19.36
C LYS A 257 -5.46 -44.46 20.21
N ARG A 258 -6.70 -44.11 19.83
CA ARG A 258 -7.91 -44.56 20.55
C ARG A 258 -8.10 -46.07 20.51
N ILE A 259 -7.70 -46.74 19.42
CA ILE A 259 -7.72 -48.21 19.33
C ILE A 259 -6.64 -48.82 20.23
N GLU A 260 -5.41 -48.32 20.16
CA GLU A 260 -4.29 -48.79 20.99
C GLU A 260 -4.57 -48.60 22.50
N ASP A 261 -5.15 -47.46 22.90
CA ASP A 261 -5.57 -47.20 24.29
C ASP A 261 -6.71 -48.15 24.74
N ALA A 262 -7.67 -48.44 23.86
CA ALA A 262 -8.77 -49.37 24.16
C ALA A 262 -8.30 -50.83 24.29
N GLU A 263 -7.39 -51.28 23.42
CA GLU A 263 -6.78 -52.62 23.53
C GLU A 263 -5.98 -52.75 24.82
N LYS A 264 -5.21 -51.72 25.20
CA LYS A 264 -4.43 -51.71 26.44
C LYS A 264 -5.32 -51.78 27.68
N ALA A 265 -6.43 -51.02 27.71
CA ALA A 265 -7.42 -51.10 28.78
C ALA A 265 -8.10 -52.47 28.86
N ALA A 266 -8.40 -53.10 27.72
CA ALA A 266 -8.97 -54.45 27.67
C ALA A 266 -7.99 -55.53 28.17
N GLN A 267 -6.69 -55.42 27.83
CA GLN A 267 -5.65 -56.30 28.35
C GLN A 267 -5.47 -56.15 29.87
N GLU A 268 -5.55 -54.92 30.40
CA GLU A 268 -5.44 -54.68 31.84
C GLU A 268 -6.64 -55.27 32.61
N LEU A 269 -7.86 -55.13 32.08
CA LEU A 269 -9.06 -55.78 32.62
C LEU A 269 -8.93 -57.31 32.64
N LEU A 270 -8.44 -57.93 31.57
CA LEU A 270 -8.17 -59.38 31.52
C LEU A 270 -7.11 -59.81 32.53
N GLN A 271 -6.05 -59.02 32.75
CA GLN A 271 -5.08 -59.30 33.80
C GLN A 271 -5.69 -59.17 35.20
N MET A 272 -6.56 -58.19 35.44
CA MET A 272 -7.27 -58.06 36.72
C MET A 272 -8.22 -59.23 36.96
N GLU A 273 -8.99 -59.67 35.94
CA GLU A 273 -9.86 -60.84 36.05
C GLU A 273 -9.06 -62.13 36.32
N ALA A 274 -7.90 -62.30 35.68
CA ALA A 274 -7.00 -63.43 35.93
C ALA A 274 -6.42 -63.39 37.36
N ARG A 275 -6.04 -62.21 37.87
CA ARG A 275 -5.60 -62.02 39.26
C ARG A 275 -6.72 -62.29 40.26
N GLU A 276 -7.97 -61.91 39.96
CA GLU A 276 -9.13 -62.22 40.78
C GLU A 276 -9.50 -63.70 40.80
N LYS A 277 -9.40 -64.40 39.66
CA LYS A 277 -9.63 -65.85 39.61
C LYS A 277 -8.57 -66.60 40.44
N ASN A 278 -7.31 -66.16 40.37
CA ASN A 278 -6.23 -66.71 41.21
C ASN A 278 -6.35 -66.32 42.70
N SER A 279 -6.86 -65.13 43.04
CA SER A 279 -7.08 -64.75 44.44
C SER A 279 -8.29 -65.48 45.05
N LYS A 280 -9.37 -65.71 44.27
CA LYS A 280 -10.53 -66.51 44.68
C LYS A 280 -10.18 -67.99 44.89
N SER A 281 -9.33 -68.60 44.04
CA SER A 281 -8.82 -69.95 44.29
C SER A 281 -7.84 -70.02 45.48
N SER A 282 -7.08 -68.96 45.74
CA SER A 282 -6.22 -68.84 46.92
C SER A 282 -7.00 -68.62 48.23
N PHE A 283 -8.19 -67.99 48.16
CA PHE A 283 -9.04 -67.72 49.32
C PHE A 283 -9.91 -68.92 49.72
N SER A 284 -10.42 -69.68 48.75
CA SER A 284 -11.21 -70.90 49.03
C SER A 284 -10.37 -72.04 49.63
N GLY A 285 -9.05 -72.03 49.46
CA GLY A 285 -8.13 -73.03 50.01
C GLY A 285 -7.73 -72.85 51.48
N LYS A 286 -8.22 -71.83 52.20
CA LYS A 286 -7.72 -71.47 53.56
C LYS A 286 -8.78 -71.31 54.65
N SER A 287 -9.98 -71.88 54.45
CA SER A 287 -11.05 -71.89 55.46
C SER A 287 -10.99 -73.05 56.47
N ASP A 288 -10.19 -74.11 56.20
CA ASP A 288 -10.22 -75.36 56.99
C ASP A 288 -9.03 -75.57 57.96
N SER A 289 -8.18 -74.55 58.19
CA SER A 289 -6.95 -74.70 59.00
C SER A 289 -6.78 -73.76 60.20
N MET A 290 -7.79 -72.94 60.56
CA MET A 290 -7.68 -71.94 61.66
C MET A 290 -8.77 -72.05 62.75
N LYS A 291 -9.22 -73.26 63.11
CA LYS A 291 -10.14 -73.48 64.25
C LYS A 291 -9.77 -74.64 65.19
N LYS A 292 -8.48 -74.83 65.47
CA LYS A 292 -7.97 -75.61 66.63
C LYS A 292 -6.77 -74.88 67.26
N GLY A 293 -6.97 -74.18 68.37
CA GLY A 293 -5.84 -73.47 69.02
C GLY A 293 -6.14 -72.44 70.12
N PHE A 294 -7.39 -72.17 70.49
CA PHE A 294 -7.72 -71.22 71.57
C PHE A 294 -8.74 -71.78 72.57
N LEU A 295 -8.25 -72.69 73.42
CA LEU A 295 -8.88 -73.05 74.70
C LEU A 295 -7.77 -73.31 75.73
N ASN A 296 -8.01 -72.89 76.97
CA ASN A 296 -7.13 -72.96 78.15
C ASN A 296 -5.89 -72.03 78.22
N LYS A 297 -6.06 -70.92 78.94
CA LYS A 297 -5.18 -70.61 80.08
C LYS A 297 -5.91 -69.80 81.16
N LYS A 298 -6.17 -70.45 82.31
CA LYS A 298 -6.33 -69.94 83.70
C LYS A 298 -7.05 -68.59 83.91
N LYS A 299 -7.93 -68.45 84.90
CA LYS A 299 -7.84 -69.04 86.26
C LYS A 299 -9.20 -69.05 86.94
#